data_AF-A0AA40ELG4-F1
#
_entry.id   AF-A0AA40ELG4-F1
#
_cell.length_a   1.000
_cell.length_b   1.000
_cell.length_c   1.000
_cell.angle_alpha   90.00
_cell.angle_beta   90.00
_cell.angle_gamma   90.00
#
_symmetry.space_group_name_H-M   'P 1'
#
loop_
_entity.id
_entity.type
_entity.pdbx_description
1 polymer ?
#
loop_
_entity_poly.entity_id
_entity_poly.type
_entity_poly.pdbx_seq_one_letter_code
_entity_poly.pdbx_strand_id
1 'polypeptide(L)'
;MFGSRALIFLCALTALAPSAQGWPLAWPRRSEHHVRGYGSGYPKPGGPGHPGKPSPPPTNPGDGPAPEDTSWKARNFKTISSIYNLTVFPNQLPIIMRGGSGVPPGLFNQNVTGRVDPVGDFVGFEDSIEYFFALSPLPLGNPAMAAITHIQITEFSTGCKDVASSVVYLYCSVVNPGAPNHGQPLAPLKQVAFWKFDEAGAVLKYDAWIPNLNSWVQATTAALVTNPFYQAASIAQVCSESQLRCTGPNKQWESVNECVQSLSAKTYGNYDAAWGDNVVCRSIHLVLTQVRPDIHCPHVGPTGGGKCIDVQYPTDYFSDESLYGEPAGQTFMCPS
;
A
#
# COMPACT_ATOMS: atom_id res chain seq x y z
N MET A 1 -33.12 -13.03 19.68
CA MET A 1 -33.55 -13.52 18.35
C MET A 1 -33.65 -12.35 17.39
N PHE A 2 -32.53 -11.96 16.76
CA PHE A 2 -32.51 -11.13 15.57
C PHE A 2 -31.26 -11.55 14.81
N GLY A 3 -31.42 -12.59 14.00
CA GLY A 3 -30.40 -13.14 13.12
C GLY A 3 -30.89 -13.08 11.67
N SER A 4 -29.94 -12.94 10.76
CA SER A 4 -30.08 -13.23 9.33
C SER A 4 -30.89 -12.21 8.50
N ARG A 5 -30.29 -11.05 8.18
CA ARG A 5 -30.62 -10.27 6.97
C ARG A 5 -29.41 -9.46 6.47
N ALA A 6 -28.46 -10.13 5.82
CA ALA A 6 -27.49 -9.54 4.88
C ALA A 6 -26.73 -10.66 4.14
N LEU A 7 -27.45 -11.60 3.54
CA LEU A 7 -26.89 -12.52 2.56
C LEU A 7 -27.80 -12.47 1.34
N ILE A 8 -27.20 -12.62 0.15
CA ILE A 8 -27.80 -12.60 -1.19
C ILE A 8 -27.82 -11.20 -1.81
N PHE A 9 -26.78 -10.88 -2.60
CA PHE A 9 -26.85 -10.59 -4.04
C PHE A 9 -25.51 -9.99 -4.50
N LEU A 10 -24.64 -10.81 -5.11
CA LEU A 10 -23.66 -10.34 -6.10
C LEU A 10 -23.26 -11.53 -6.97
N CYS A 11 -24.16 -11.89 -7.88
CA CYS A 11 -23.91 -12.81 -8.97
C CYS A 11 -24.53 -12.18 -10.22
N ALA A 12 -23.74 -11.40 -10.95
CA ALA A 12 -24.04 -10.98 -12.30
C ALA A 12 -22.73 -10.66 -13.02
N LEU A 13 -22.52 -11.36 -14.14
CA LEU A 13 -21.36 -11.31 -15.07
C LEU A 13 -20.16 -12.20 -14.73
N THR A 14 -20.40 -13.48 -14.48
CA THR A 14 -19.51 -14.54 -14.98
C THR A 14 -20.07 -15.09 -16.29
N ALA A 15 -19.58 -14.57 -17.42
CA ALA A 15 -19.68 -15.26 -18.70
C ALA A 15 -18.42 -14.99 -19.52
N LEU A 16 -17.66 -16.06 -19.73
CA LEU A 16 -16.57 -16.24 -20.71
C LEU A 16 -15.21 -15.62 -20.36
N ALA A 17 -14.45 -16.33 -19.52
CA ALA A 17 -12.99 -16.40 -19.67
C ALA A 17 -12.60 -17.88 -19.85
N PRO A 18 -11.85 -18.25 -20.90
CA PRO A 18 -11.41 -19.62 -21.11
C PRO A 18 -10.38 -20.03 -20.05
N SER A 19 -10.39 -21.31 -19.71
CA SER A 19 -9.44 -21.97 -18.82
C SER A 19 -8.00 -21.56 -19.13
N ALA A 20 -7.38 -20.78 -18.25
CA ALA A 20 -5.94 -20.57 -18.27
C ALA A 20 -5.27 -21.86 -17.79
N GLN A 21 -4.82 -22.67 -18.75
CA GLN A 21 -3.92 -23.79 -18.51
C GLN A 21 -2.66 -23.28 -17.80
N GLY A 22 -2.22 -24.05 -16.80
CA GLY A 22 -1.16 -23.70 -15.87
C GLY A 22 0.13 -23.27 -16.55
N TRP A 23 0.66 -22.14 -16.10
CA TRP A 23 2.02 -21.74 -16.36
C TRP A 23 2.93 -22.34 -15.29
N PRO A 24 4.00 -23.07 -15.65
CA PRO A 24 4.97 -23.51 -14.66
C PRO A 24 5.86 -22.32 -14.27
N LEU A 25 5.70 -21.82 -13.04
CA LEU A 25 6.67 -20.92 -12.42
C LEU A 25 7.89 -21.73 -11.96
N ALA A 26 8.72 -22.15 -12.91
CA ALA A 26 10.08 -22.58 -12.64
C ALA A 26 11.00 -21.36 -12.79
N TRP A 27 11.49 -20.84 -11.66
CA TRP A 27 12.50 -19.79 -11.62
C TRP A 27 13.84 -20.34 -12.15
N PRO A 28 14.46 -19.74 -13.19
CA PRO A 28 15.78 -20.18 -13.62
C PRO A 28 16.86 -19.69 -12.65
N ARG A 29 17.77 -20.60 -12.28
CA ARG A 29 19.02 -20.28 -11.58
C ARG A 29 19.87 -19.35 -12.43
N ARG A 30 20.46 -18.33 -11.80
CA ARG A 30 21.44 -17.41 -12.37
C ARG A 30 22.61 -18.19 -13.00
N SER A 31 22.83 -17.99 -14.30
CA SER A 31 24.10 -18.30 -14.96
C SER A 31 25.01 -17.07 -14.88
N GLU A 32 26.21 -17.28 -14.34
CA GLU A 32 27.30 -16.30 -14.31
C GLU A 32 27.74 -15.99 -15.76
N HIS A 33 27.60 -14.73 -16.18
CA HIS A 33 28.22 -14.24 -17.41
C HIS A 33 29.39 -13.33 -17.07
N HIS A 34 30.59 -13.84 -17.36
CA HIS A 34 31.83 -13.10 -17.56
C HIS A 34 31.60 -11.92 -18.50
N VAL A 35 31.84 -10.70 -18.00
CA VAL A 35 31.95 -9.50 -18.84
C VAL A 35 33.38 -9.40 -19.35
N ARG A 36 33.56 -9.61 -20.66
CA ARG A 36 34.78 -9.28 -21.40
C ARG A 36 34.91 -7.77 -21.54
N GLY A 37 36.10 -7.26 -21.23
CA GLY A 37 36.45 -5.85 -21.31
C GLY A 37 36.50 -5.32 -22.74
N TYR A 38 36.03 -4.08 -22.91
CA TYR A 38 36.31 -3.26 -24.08
C TYR A 38 37.38 -2.22 -23.70
N GLY A 39 38.51 -2.29 -24.40
CA GLY A 39 39.57 -1.30 -24.31
C GLY A 39 39.24 -0.08 -25.16
N SER A 40 39.37 1.10 -24.56
CA SER A 40 39.47 2.38 -25.27
C SER A 40 40.84 2.98 -24.99
N GLY A 41 41.66 3.07 -26.04
CA GLY A 41 42.98 3.68 -26.00
C GLY A 41 42.90 5.20 -25.88
N TYR A 42 43.63 5.74 -24.90
CA TYR A 42 44.10 7.11 -24.89
C TYR A 42 45.62 7.08 -24.57
N PRO A 43 46.44 7.93 -25.21
CA PRO A 43 47.87 7.94 -24.99
C PRO A 43 48.21 8.58 -23.63
N LYS A 44 49.11 7.94 -22.88
CA LYS A 44 49.63 8.44 -21.60
C LYS A 44 50.56 9.64 -21.82
N PRO A 45 50.38 10.78 -21.11
CA PRO A 45 51.47 11.70 -20.85
C PRO A 45 52.29 11.21 -19.64
N GLY A 46 53.61 11.23 -19.78
CA GLY A 46 54.55 11.02 -18.68
C GLY A 46 54.55 12.19 -17.70
N GLY A 47 54.62 11.88 -16.40
CA GLY A 47 54.73 12.85 -15.30
C GLY A 47 55.19 12.15 -14.02
N PRO A 48 55.88 12.87 -13.10
CA PRO A 48 56.93 12.32 -12.24
C PRO A 48 56.41 11.65 -10.95
N GLY A 49 57.32 10.90 -10.31
CA GLY A 49 57.06 9.96 -9.21
C GLY A 49 56.22 10.48 -8.04
N HIS A 50 55.32 9.62 -7.56
CA HIS A 50 54.57 9.81 -6.33
C HIS A 50 55.48 9.64 -5.09
N PRO A 51 55.49 10.58 -4.13
CA PRO A 51 55.92 10.28 -2.78
C PRO A 51 54.90 9.32 -2.13
N GLY A 52 55.39 8.33 -1.38
CA GLY A 52 54.59 7.28 -0.77
C GLY A 52 53.43 7.82 0.08
N LYS A 53 52.27 7.16 0.00
CA LYS A 53 51.14 7.43 0.89
C LYS A 53 51.59 7.26 2.34
N PRO A 54 51.32 8.22 3.24
CA PRO A 54 51.53 8.00 4.67
C PRO A 54 50.60 6.87 5.14
N SER A 55 51.17 5.97 5.94
CA SER A 55 50.41 4.92 6.62
C SER A 55 49.29 5.54 7.46
N PRO A 56 48.12 4.90 7.57
CA PRO A 56 47.08 5.37 8.48
C PRO A 56 47.61 5.34 9.91
N PRO A 57 47.21 6.31 10.76
CA PRO A 57 47.58 6.30 12.17
C PRO A 57 47.06 5.01 12.84
N PRO A 58 47.79 4.47 13.85
CA PRO A 58 47.35 3.28 14.57
C PRO A 58 46.00 3.55 15.22
N THR A 59 45.02 2.69 14.96
CA THR A 59 43.71 2.74 15.61
C THR A 59 43.90 2.48 17.11
N ASN A 60 43.42 3.40 17.94
CA ASN A 60 43.37 3.17 19.38
C ASN A 60 42.49 1.93 19.65
N PRO A 61 42.87 1.01 20.56
CA PRO A 61 42.07 -0.18 20.87
C PRO A 61 40.74 0.10 21.60
N GLY A 62 40.24 1.35 21.55
CA GLY A 62 38.98 1.78 22.16
C GLY A 62 37.90 2.25 21.19
N ASP A 63 38.22 2.43 19.90
CA ASP A 63 37.26 2.93 18.89
C ASP A 63 36.57 1.77 18.17
N GLY A 64 36.07 0.79 18.94
CA GLY A 64 35.04 -0.11 18.42
C GLY A 64 33.78 0.70 18.10
N PRO A 65 32.93 0.28 17.13
CA PRO A 65 31.64 0.91 16.96
C PRO A 65 30.95 0.93 18.32
N ALA A 66 30.45 2.11 18.71
CA ALA A 66 29.64 2.26 19.92
C ALA A 66 28.62 1.12 19.95
N PRO A 67 28.41 0.44 21.09
CA PRO A 67 27.49 -0.68 21.15
C PRO A 67 26.14 -0.20 20.61
N GLU A 68 25.74 -0.72 19.46
CA GLU A 68 24.45 -0.48 18.83
C GLU A 68 23.43 -0.78 19.93
N ASP A 69 22.69 0.23 20.44
CA ASP A 69 21.69 0.00 21.47
C ASP A 69 20.56 -0.84 20.85
N THR A 70 20.75 -2.16 20.92
CA THR A 70 19.90 -3.19 20.32
C THR A 70 18.42 -3.08 20.70
N SER A 71 18.09 -2.30 21.72
CA SER A 71 16.74 -2.13 22.24
C SER A 71 15.80 -1.43 21.25
N TRP A 72 16.23 -0.33 20.61
CA TRP A 72 15.38 0.41 19.67
C TRP A 72 15.25 -0.28 18.32
N LYS A 73 16.30 -0.95 17.87
CA LYS A 73 16.26 -1.76 16.64
C LYS A 73 15.25 -2.91 16.74
N ALA A 74 15.32 -3.67 17.83
CA ALA A 74 14.37 -4.74 18.10
C ALA A 74 12.94 -4.19 18.30
N ARG A 75 12.79 -3.05 18.97
CA ARG A 75 11.50 -2.36 19.15
C ARG A 75 10.88 -1.96 17.80
N ASN A 76 11.62 -1.23 16.96
CA ASN A 76 11.14 -0.74 15.65
C ASN A 76 10.75 -1.91 14.74
N PHE A 77 11.58 -2.95 14.68
CA PHE A 77 11.26 -4.17 13.94
C PHE A 77 9.99 -4.83 14.47
N LYS A 78 9.84 -4.95 15.79
CA LYS A 78 8.64 -5.51 16.42
C LYS A 78 7.39 -4.69 16.10
N THR A 79 7.44 -3.36 16.17
CA THR A 79 6.31 -2.48 15.83
C THR A 79 5.88 -2.70 14.37
N ILE A 80 6.82 -2.61 13.42
CA ILE A 80 6.53 -2.81 11.99
C ILE A 80 6.01 -4.23 11.71
N SER A 81 6.66 -5.25 12.29
CA SER A 81 6.23 -6.64 12.14
C SER A 81 4.82 -6.87 12.68
N SER A 82 4.47 -6.23 13.81
CA SER A 82 3.13 -6.32 14.38
C SER A 82 2.08 -5.66 13.48
N ILE A 83 2.39 -4.50 12.91
CA ILE A 83 1.53 -3.82 11.94
C ILE A 83 1.27 -4.72 10.73
N TYR A 84 2.30 -5.22 10.05
CA TYR A 84 2.08 -6.09 8.88
C TYR A 84 1.46 -7.44 9.24
N ASN A 85 1.69 -7.98 10.44
CA ASN A 85 1.03 -9.22 10.84
C ASN A 85 -0.48 -9.02 11.01
N LEU A 86 -0.94 -7.81 11.33
CA LEU A 86 -2.37 -7.49 11.38
C LEU A 86 -3.02 -7.41 9.99
N THR A 87 -2.26 -7.21 8.91
CA THR A 87 -2.81 -7.25 7.54
C THR A 87 -3.11 -8.66 7.04
N VAL A 88 -2.56 -9.69 7.71
CA VAL A 88 -2.77 -11.10 7.37
C VAL A 88 -4.17 -11.54 7.81
N PHE A 89 -4.96 -12.11 6.90
CA PHE A 89 -6.28 -12.64 7.23
C PHE A 89 -6.20 -13.80 8.25
N PRO A 90 -7.04 -13.81 9.31
CA PRO A 90 -8.13 -12.88 9.64
C PRO A 90 -7.79 -11.78 10.67
N ASN A 91 -6.52 -11.46 10.89
CA ASN A 91 -6.05 -10.60 11.98
C ASN A 91 -6.56 -9.15 11.89
N GLN A 92 -6.92 -8.66 10.70
CA GLN A 92 -7.47 -7.32 10.48
C GLN A 92 -8.96 -7.19 10.85
N LEU A 93 -9.70 -8.31 10.96
CA LEU A 93 -11.14 -8.27 11.16
C LEU A 93 -11.58 -7.47 12.41
N PRO A 94 -10.92 -7.58 13.58
CA PRO A 94 -11.29 -6.78 14.74
C PRO A 94 -11.14 -5.27 14.54
N ILE A 95 -10.25 -4.84 13.64
CA ILE A 95 -10.00 -3.44 13.30
C ILE A 95 -11.08 -2.94 12.36
N ILE A 96 -11.41 -3.73 11.33
CA ILE A 96 -12.51 -3.42 10.40
C ILE A 96 -13.85 -3.28 11.15
N MET A 97 -14.08 -4.11 12.17
CA MET A 97 -15.33 -4.10 12.93
C MET A 97 -15.42 -3.01 14.01
N ARG A 98 -14.28 -2.52 14.52
CA ARG A 98 -14.25 -1.66 15.72
C ARG A 98 -13.39 -0.40 15.56
N GLY A 99 -12.91 -0.12 14.36
CA GLY A 99 -11.99 0.97 14.04
C GLY A 99 -10.71 0.87 14.88
N GLY A 100 -10.21 2.03 15.31
CA GLY A 100 -9.03 2.16 16.13
C GLY A 100 -9.01 1.32 17.42
N SER A 101 -10.17 1.03 18.02
CA SER A 101 -10.24 0.19 19.24
C SER A 101 -9.90 -1.29 18.99
N GLY A 102 -9.87 -1.72 17.72
CA GLY A 102 -9.40 -3.04 17.32
C GLY A 102 -7.88 -3.15 17.21
N VAL A 103 -7.16 -2.02 17.18
CA VAL A 103 -5.70 -1.98 17.02
C VAL A 103 -5.03 -2.19 18.38
N PRO A 104 -4.07 -3.13 18.51
CA PRO A 104 -3.26 -3.25 19.72
C PRO A 104 -2.58 -1.92 20.09
N PRO A 105 -2.55 -1.54 21.37
CA PRO A 105 -1.98 -0.26 21.79
C PRO A 105 -0.48 -0.20 21.50
N GLY A 106 0.01 1.00 21.20
CA GLY A 106 1.44 1.28 21.01
C GLY A 106 1.98 1.00 19.60
N LEU A 107 1.12 0.62 18.63
CA LEU A 107 1.55 0.46 17.24
C LEU A 107 1.61 1.80 16.48
N PHE A 108 0.61 2.64 16.64
CA PHE A 108 0.53 3.97 16.03
C PHE A 108 0.28 5.04 17.09
N ASN A 109 0.88 6.20 16.90
CA ASN A 109 0.58 7.40 17.67
C ASN A 109 -0.82 7.92 17.30
N GLN A 110 -1.51 8.60 18.22
CA GLN A 110 -2.85 9.15 17.94
C GLN A 110 -2.84 10.23 16.85
N ASN A 111 -1.73 10.94 16.72
CA ASN A 111 -1.49 11.95 15.69
C ASN A 111 -0.63 11.40 14.56
N VAL A 112 -0.67 10.08 14.31
CA VAL A 112 0.05 9.50 13.18
C VAL A 112 -0.39 10.17 11.89
N THR A 113 0.57 10.48 11.03
CA THR A 113 0.32 10.99 9.68
C THR A 113 1.21 10.28 8.70
N GLY A 114 0.71 9.98 7.51
CA GLY A 114 1.53 9.33 6.51
C GLY A 114 1.03 9.45 5.09
N ARG A 115 1.94 9.17 4.17
CA ARG A 115 1.65 9.01 2.75
C ARG A 115 1.68 7.54 2.38
N VAL A 116 0.81 7.15 1.47
CA VAL A 116 0.96 5.90 0.74
C VAL A 116 0.81 6.17 -0.74
N ASP A 117 1.88 6.03 -1.48
CA ASP A 117 1.82 6.04 -2.93
C ASP A 117 1.39 4.67 -3.45
N PRO A 118 0.42 4.61 -4.38
CA PRO A 118 -0.22 5.73 -5.12
C PRO A 118 -1.62 6.14 -4.60
N VAL A 119 -1.93 5.87 -3.34
CA VAL A 119 -3.28 6.04 -2.75
C VAL A 119 -3.53 7.46 -2.22
N GLY A 120 -2.55 8.06 -1.56
CA GLY A 120 -2.62 9.45 -1.07
C GLY A 120 -2.19 9.61 0.39
N ASP A 121 -2.64 10.72 0.98
CA ASP A 121 -2.24 11.16 2.32
C ASP A 121 -3.30 10.83 3.39
N PHE A 122 -2.83 10.50 4.59
CA PHE A 122 -3.62 10.05 5.74
C PHE A 122 -3.22 10.84 6.98
N VAL A 123 -4.18 11.47 7.66
CA VAL A 123 -3.92 12.32 8.82
C VAL A 123 -4.74 11.83 10.00
N GLY A 124 -4.06 11.49 11.08
CA GLY A 124 -4.65 10.97 12.30
C GLY A 124 -4.80 9.44 12.30
N PHE A 125 -5.04 8.93 13.49
CA PHE A 125 -5.05 7.49 13.78
C PHE A 125 -6.02 6.67 12.93
N GLU A 126 -7.29 7.08 12.83
CA GLU A 126 -8.31 6.30 12.10
C GLU A 126 -8.01 6.25 10.59
N ASP A 127 -7.56 7.36 9.99
CA ASP A 127 -7.20 7.40 8.57
C ASP A 127 -6.03 6.47 8.26
N SER A 128 -4.98 6.48 9.09
CA SER A 128 -3.81 5.64 8.89
C SER A 128 -4.09 4.16 9.07
N ILE A 129 -4.85 3.77 10.10
CA ILE A 129 -5.12 2.34 10.37
C ILE A 129 -6.07 1.74 9.32
N GLU A 130 -7.01 2.52 8.78
CA GLU A 130 -7.87 2.06 7.70
C GLU A 130 -7.10 1.72 6.42
N TYR A 131 -6.09 2.53 6.07
CA TYR A 131 -5.24 2.20 4.93
C TYR A 131 -4.61 0.81 5.08
N PHE A 132 -3.95 0.54 6.22
CA PHE A 132 -3.24 -0.72 6.40
C PHE A 132 -4.21 -1.90 6.49
N PHE A 133 -5.34 -1.74 7.18
CA PHE A 133 -6.16 -2.87 7.61
C PHE A 133 -7.48 -3.02 6.85
N ALA A 134 -8.12 -1.92 6.46
CA ALA A 134 -9.40 -1.97 5.74
C ALA A 134 -9.22 -2.11 4.21
N LEU A 135 -8.09 -1.68 3.64
CA LEU A 135 -7.76 -1.93 2.23
C LEU A 135 -7.05 -3.26 1.98
N SER A 136 -6.63 -3.96 3.04
CA SER A 136 -6.13 -5.32 2.93
C SER A 136 -7.24 -6.24 2.37
N PRO A 137 -6.98 -7.05 1.31
CA PRO A 137 -8.01 -7.84 0.67
C PRO A 137 -8.75 -8.75 1.66
N LEU A 138 -10.07 -8.61 1.69
CA LEU A 138 -10.97 -9.49 2.43
C LEU A 138 -11.58 -10.51 1.48
N PRO A 139 -11.48 -11.82 1.76
CA PRO A 139 -11.99 -12.85 0.86
C PRO A 139 -13.47 -12.66 0.54
N LEU A 140 -14.25 -12.25 1.54
CA LEU A 140 -15.64 -11.87 1.35
C LEU A 140 -15.71 -10.47 0.72
N GLY A 141 -16.32 -10.37 -0.45
CA GLY A 141 -16.56 -9.10 -1.13
C GLY A 141 -15.58 -8.76 -2.25
N ASN A 142 -14.56 -9.61 -2.51
CA ASN A 142 -13.77 -9.54 -3.73
C ASN A 142 -13.92 -10.82 -4.58
N PRO A 143 -14.03 -10.71 -5.92
CA PRO A 143 -14.34 -11.85 -6.79
C PRO A 143 -13.23 -12.91 -6.86
N ALA A 144 -11.99 -12.54 -6.51
CA ALA A 144 -10.87 -13.47 -6.46
C ALA A 144 -10.81 -14.27 -5.15
N MET A 145 -11.67 -13.97 -4.17
CA MET A 145 -11.58 -14.50 -2.80
C MET A 145 -10.18 -14.29 -2.20
N ALA A 146 -9.49 -13.23 -2.65
CA ALA A 146 -8.11 -12.97 -2.30
C ALA A 146 -7.99 -12.47 -0.86
N ALA A 147 -6.96 -12.93 -0.17
CA ALA A 147 -6.48 -12.37 1.09
C ALA A 147 -4.95 -12.40 1.14
N ILE A 148 -4.39 -11.50 1.92
CA ILE A 148 -3.01 -11.64 2.40
C ILE A 148 -3.00 -12.78 3.42
N THR A 149 -2.24 -13.83 3.17
CA THR A 149 -2.17 -15.02 4.05
C THR A 149 -0.81 -15.20 4.70
N HIS A 150 0.20 -14.46 4.23
CA HIS A 150 1.53 -14.46 4.83
C HIS A 150 2.24 -13.15 4.50
N ILE A 151 3.10 -12.69 5.41
CA ILE A 151 3.99 -11.54 5.18
C ILE A 151 5.43 -11.95 5.46
N GLN A 152 6.34 -11.33 4.73
CA GLN A 152 7.78 -11.44 4.97
C GLN A 152 8.40 -10.05 4.89
N ILE A 153 9.00 -9.59 5.99
CA ILE A 153 9.89 -8.43 5.96
C ILE A 153 11.21 -8.92 5.36
N THR A 154 11.48 -8.53 4.10
CA THR A 154 12.66 -8.97 3.36
C THR A 154 13.87 -8.07 3.56
N GLU A 155 13.63 -6.83 3.95
CA GLU A 155 14.66 -5.85 4.31
C GLU A 155 14.13 -5.01 5.47
N PHE A 156 15.00 -4.74 6.44
CA PHE A 156 14.75 -3.82 7.53
C PHE A 156 16.05 -3.17 7.94
N SER A 157 16.06 -1.84 7.96
CA SER A 157 17.19 -1.07 8.49
C SER A 157 16.68 0.07 9.35
N THR A 158 17.51 0.48 10.30
CA THR A 158 17.19 1.59 11.19
C THR A 158 18.49 2.32 11.47
N GLY A 159 18.54 3.60 11.08
CA GLY A 159 19.76 4.41 11.15
C GLY A 159 19.94 5.09 12.51
N CYS A 160 18.85 5.25 13.24
CA CYS A 160 18.78 5.91 14.53
C CYS A 160 17.54 5.44 15.28
N LYS A 161 17.41 5.87 16.54
CA LYS A 161 16.37 5.42 17.48
C LYS A 161 14.97 5.50 16.87
N ASP A 162 14.64 6.54 16.14
CA ASP A 162 13.30 6.92 15.72
C ASP A 162 13.05 6.79 14.22
N VAL A 163 14.02 6.37 13.40
CA VAL A 163 13.83 6.19 11.95
C VAL A 163 14.17 4.77 11.51
N ALA A 164 13.28 4.18 10.71
CA ALA A 164 13.52 2.90 10.05
C ALA A 164 13.03 2.89 8.60
N SER A 165 13.52 1.93 7.83
CA SER A 165 12.99 1.58 6.52
C SER A 165 12.74 0.08 6.43
N SER A 166 11.79 -0.32 5.59
CA SER A 166 11.45 -1.72 5.38
C SER A 166 11.03 -2.02 3.94
N VAL A 167 11.30 -3.25 3.50
CA VAL A 167 10.65 -3.85 2.34
C VAL A 167 9.87 -5.07 2.81
N VAL A 168 8.58 -5.13 2.47
CA VAL A 168 7.67 -6.20 2.88
C VAL A 168 7.02 -6.85 1.67
N TYR A 169 7.07 -8.18 1.63
CA TYR A 169 6.33 -9.00 0.67
C TYR A 169 5.06 -9.50 1.35
N LEU A 170 3.91 -9.19 0.78
CA LEU A 170 2.60 -9.64 1.24
C LEU A 170 2.09 -10.72 0.28
N TYR A 171 2.22 -11.97 0.71
CA TYR A 171 1.81 -13.13 -0.06
C TYR A 171 0.31 -13.32 0.03
N CYS A 172 -0.32 -13.43 -1.14
CA CYS A 172 -1.76 -13.56 -1.26
C CYS A 172 -2.16 -14.97 -1.69
N SER A 173 -3.30 -15.44 -1.23
CA SER A 173 -3.92 -16.68 -1.72
C SER A 173 -5.44 -16.60 -1.68
N VAL A 174 -6.09 -17.55 -2.36
CA VAL A 174 -7.53 -17.72 -2.34
C VAL A 174 -7.96 -18.28 -0.98
N VAL A 175 -8.78 -17.55 -0.24
CA VAL A 175 -9.37 -18.02 1.02
C VAL A 175 -10.86 -18.28 0.81
N ASN A 176 -11.17 -19.46 0.27
CA ASN A 176 -12.54 -19.93 0.04
C ASN A 176 -12.77 -21.33 0.62
N PRO A 177 -12.96 -21.47 1.95
CA PRO A 177 -13.06 -22.78 2.60
C PRO A 177 -14.09 -23.69 1.94
N GLY A 178 -13.69 -24.92 1.61
CA GLY A 178 -14.53 -25.91 0.94
C GLY A 178 -14.54 -25.84 -0.60
N ALA A 179 -13.97 -24.80 -1.20
CA ALA A 179 -13.78 -24.74 -2.65
C ALA A 179 -12.47 -25.43 -3.09
N PRO A 180 -12.42 -26.02 -4.30
CA PRO A 180 -11.22 -26.71 -4.80
C PRO A 180 -9.97 -25.82 -4.93
N ASN A 181 -10.16 -24.51 -5.10
CA ASN A 181 -9.09 -23.54 -5.25
C ASN A 181 -8.67 -22.88 -3.93
N HIS A 182 -9.20 -23.30 -2.77
CA HIS A 182 -8.74 -22.80 -1.48
C HIS A 182 -7.23 -23.01 -1.31
N GLY A 183 -6.51 -21.98 -0.88
CA GLY A 183 -5.05 -21.99 -0.74
C GLY A 183 -4.28 -21.81 -2.04
N GLN A 184 -4.95 -21.62 -3.19
CA GLN A 184 -4.28 -21.30 -4.45
C GLN A 184 -3.47 -20.00 -4.28
N PRO A 185 -2.14 -20.01 -4.53
CA PRO A 185 -1.34 -18.79 -4.49
C PRO A 185 -1.77 -17.78 -5.53
N LEU A 186 -1.78 -16.51 -5.15
CA LEU A 186 -2.00 -15.35 -6.01
C LEU A 186 -0.71 -14.52 -6.10
N ALA A 187 -0.71 -13.50 -6.96
CA ALA A 187 0.43 -12.60 -7.08
C ALA A 187 0.73 -11.93 -5.71
N PRO A 188 1.99 -11.96 -5.23
CA PRO A 188 2.36 -11.25 -4.01
C PRO A 188 2.41 -9.74 -4.27
N LEU A 189 2.04 -8.97 -3.25
CA LEU A 189 2.20 -7.51 -3.24
C LEU A 189 3.54 -7.16 -2.59
N LYS A 190 4.14 -6.04 -3.00
CA LYS A 190 5.32 -5.46 -2.35
C LYS A 190 4.98 -4.09 -1.79
N GLN A 191 5.48 -3.79 -0.60
CA GLN A 191 5.50 -2.43 -0.08
C GLN A 191 6.91 -2.06 0.39
N VAL A 192 7.32 -0.84 0.08
CA VAL A 192 8.52 -0.19 0.62
C VAL A 192 8.03 0.91 1.55
N ALA A 193 8.64 1.09 2.72
CA ALA A 193 8.20 2.14 3.63
C ALA A 193 9.35 2.72 4.45
N PHE A 194 9.26 4.02 4.70
CA PHE A 194 10.01 4.75 5.72
C PHE A 194 9.10 5.02 6.91
N TRP A 195 9.67 4.93 8.10
CA TRP A 195 8.94 5.00 9.36
C TRP A 195 9.66 5.97 10.31
N LYS A 196 8.88 6.81 10.97
CA LYS A 196 9.30 7.63 12.10
C LYS A 196 8.52 7.23 13.34
N PHE A 197 9.19 7.00 14.46
CA PHE A 197 8.59 6.57 15.71
C PHE A 197 8.60 7.70 16.74
N ASP A 198 7.61 7.71 17.62
CA ASP A 198 7.67 8.52 18.84
C ASP A 198 8.61 7.90 19.89
N GLU A 199 8.76 8.57 21.03
CA GLU A 199 9.63 8.12 22.12
C GLU A 199 9.22 6.74 22.69
N ALA A 200 7.94 6.39 22.59
CA ALA A 200 7.40 5.10 23.04
C ALA A 200 7.60 3.98 22.00
N GLY A 201 7.97 4.32 20.76
CA GLY A 201 8.16 3.38 19.67
C GLY A 201 6.89 3.10 18.86
N ALA A 202 5.84 3.91 19.02
CA ALA A 202 4.68 3.88 18.14
C ALA A 202 4.98 4.69 16.87
N VAL A 203 4.41 4.28 15.74
CA VAL A 203 4.60 4.99 14.47
C VAL A 203 3.93 6.36 14.56
N LEU A 204 4.74 7.42 14.41
CA LEU A 204 4.29 8.81 14.36
C LEU A 204 4.18 9.31 12.92
N LYS A 205 5.09 8.88 12.04
CA LYS A 205 5.00 9.19 10.61
C LYS A 205 5.38 7.99 9.76
N TYR A 206 4.81 7.89 8.57
CA TYR A 206 5.24 6.90 7.58
C TYR A 206 5.12 7.45 6.17
N ASP A 207 6.01 6.98 5.30
CA ASP A 207 5.92 7.19 3.86
C ASP A 207 6.08 5.84 3.19
N ALA A 208 4.99 5.33 2.63
CA ALA A 208 4.92 4.00 2.06
C ALA A 208 4.67 4.06 0.56
N TRP A 209 5.22 3.09 -0.17
CA TRP A 209 5.08 2.98 -1.61
C TRP A 209 4.78 1.55 -2.02
N ILE A 210 3.73 1.39 -2.81
CA ILE A 210 3.39 0.13 -3.48
C ILE A 210 3.72 0.27 -4.97
N PRO A 211 4.84 -0.30 -5.43
CA PRO A 211 5.20 -0.25 -6.85
C PRO A 211 4.25 -1.13 -7.69
N ASN A 212 3.83 -0.60 -8.85
CA ASN A 212 3.02 -1.31 -9.85
C ASN A 212 1.71 -1.91 -9.29
N LEU A 213 1.00 -1.15 -8.45
CA LEU A 213 -0.26 -1.58 -7.85
C LEU A 213 -1.28 -1.98 -8.93
N ASN A 214 -1.33 -1.27 -10.07
CA ASN A 214 -2.23 -1.61 -11.17
C ASN A 214 -1.98 -3.02 -11.73
N SER A 215 -0.71 -3.38 -11.92
CA SER A 215 -0.35 -4.70 -12.43
C SER A 215 -0.69 -5.80 -11.43
N TRP A 216 -0.50 -5.54 -10.13
CA TRP A 216 -0.88 -6.49 -9.09
C TRP A 216 -2.39 -6.69 -9.01
N VAL A 217 -3.20 -5.62 -9.11
CA VAL A 217 -4.67 -5.73 -9.13
C VAL A 217 -5.12 -6.55 -10.33
N GLN A 218 -4.56 -6.29 -11.52
CA GLN A 218 -4.86 -7.07 -12.73
C GLN A 218 -4.50 -8.55 -12.56
N ALA A 219 -3.31 -8.86 -12.02
CA ALA A 219 -2.87 -10.23 -11.82
C ALA A 219 -3.70 -10.99 -10.77
N THR A 220 -4.24 -10.28 -9.78
CA THR A 220 -4.98 -10.88 -8.65
C THR A 220 -6.47 -11.04 -8.96
N THR A 221 -7.07 -10.06 -9.65
CA THR A 221 -8.53 -9.99 -9.85
C THR A 221 -8.97 -10.19 -11.29
N ALA A 222 -8.02 -10.34 -12.22
CA ALA A 222 -8.25 -10.29 -13.66
C ALA A 222 -8.88 -8.96 -14.15
N ALA A 223 -8.79 -7.89 -13.35
CA ALA A 223 -9.25 -6.56 -13.72
C ALA A 223 -8.46 -6.02 -14.93
N LEU A 224 -9.15 -5.88 -16.05
CA LEU A 224 -8.60 -5.25 -17.26
C LEU A 224 -9.07 -3.80 -17.32
N VAL A 225 -8.40 -2.90 -16.58
CA VAL A 225 -8.81 -1.50 -16.45
C VAL A 225 -8.85 -0.72 -17.78
N THR A 226 -8.21 -1.24 -18.84
CA THR A 226 -8.25 -0.67 -20.20
C THR A 226 -9.41 -1.20 -21.05
N ASN A 227 -10.15 -2.21 -20.59
CA ASN A 227 -11.27 -2.81 -21.31
C ASN A 227 -12.57 -2.01 -21.05
N PRO A 228 -13.21 -1.42 -22.08
CA PRO A 228 -14.43 -0.63 -21.91
C PRO A 228 -15.60 -1.37 -21.26
N PHE A 229 -15.73 -2.69 -21.50
CA PHE A 229 -16.78 -3.49 -20.86
C PHE A 229 -16.53 -3.66 -19.36
N TYR A 230 -15.26 -3.86 -18.96
CA TYR A 230 -14.88 -3.90 -17.55
C TYR A 230 -15.13 -2.55 -16.89
N GLN A 231 -14.75 -1.45 -17.55
CA GLN A 231 -14.97 -0.10 -17.04
C GLN A 231 -16.46 0.18 -16.80
N ALA A 232 -17.32 -0.12 -17.79
CA ALA A 232 -18.76 0.08 -17.66
C ALA A 232 -19.37 -0.76 -16.52
N ALA A 233 -18.97 -2.03 -16.39
CA ALA A 233 -19.45 -2.90 -15.32
C ALA A 233 -18.98 -2.40 -13.94
N SER A 234 -17.73 -1.96 -13.84
CA SER A 234 -17.17 -1.39 -12.62
C SER A 234 -17.86 -0.08 -12.22
N ILE A 235 -18.15 0.82 -13.17
CA ILE A 235 -18.92 2.05 -12.91
C ILE A 235 -20.32 1.70 -12.39
N ALA A 236 -21.02 0.76 -13.04
CA ALA A 236 -22.34 0.32 -12.59
C ALA A 236 -22.31 -0.24 -11.16
N GLN A 237 -21.27 -1.01 -10.82
CA GLN A 237 -21.05 -1.51 -9.46
C GLN A 237 -20.80 -0.36 -8.47
N VAL A 238 -19.91 0.58 -8.79
CA VAL A 238 -19.63 1.74 -7.93
C VAL A 238 -20.90 2.55 -7.66
N CYS A 239 -21.70 2.79 -8.69
CA CYS A 239 -22.95 3.54 -8.55
C CYS A 239 -24.01 2.79 -7.75
N SER A 240 -24.16 1.48 -7.97
CA SER A 240 -25.15 0.67 -7.24
C SER A 240 -24.81 0.56 -5.76
N GLU A 241 -23.55 0.25 -5.45
CA GLU A 241 -23.09 0.07 -4.07
C GLU A 241 -22.98 1.40 -3.32
N SER A 242 -22.59 2.49 -3.98
CA SER A 242 -22.62 3.82 -3.36
C SER A 242 -24.04 4.21 -2.99
N GLN A 243 -25.03 3.98 -3.86
CA GLN A 243 -26.43 4.27 -3.52
C GLN A 243 -26.94 3.43 -2.34
N LEU A 244 -26.46 2.19 -2.20
CA LEU A 244 -26.82 1.29 -1.11
C LEU A 244 -26.22 1.73 0.24
N ARG A 245 -24.96 2.17 0.25
CA ARG A 245 -24.18 2.44 1.47
C ARG A 245 -24.22 3.92 1.88
N CYS A 246 -24.17 4.80 0.91
CA CYS A 246 -24.15 6.25 1.10
C CYS A 246 -25.58 6.79 1.07
N THR A 247 -26.22 6.77 2.24
CA THR A 247 -27.62 7.20 2.44
C THR A 247 -27.72 8.33 3.46
N GLY A 248 -28.91 8.95 3.56
CA GLY A 248 -29.14 10.04 4.50
C GLY A 248 -28.17 11.21 4.28
N PRO A 249 -27.50 11.74 5.32
CA PRO A 249 -26.50 12.81 5.19
C PRO A 249 -25.32 12.45 4.28
N ASN A 250 -25.05 11.15 4.09
CA ASN A 250 -23.95 10.67 3.27
C ASN A 250 -24.35 10.45 1.81
N LYS A 251 -25.60 10.71 1.41
CA LYS A 251 -26.06 10.54 0.02
C LYS A 251 -25.21 11.38 -0.94
N GLN A 252 -24.68 10.74 -1.99
CA GLN A 252 -23.81 11.39 -2.98
C GLN A 252 -24.47 11.59 -4.34
N TRP A 253 -25.43 10.74 -4.68
CA TRP A 253 -26.04 10.64 -6.00
C TRP A 253 -27.55 10.65 -5.88
N GLU A 254 -28.22 11.35 -6.80
CA GLU A 254 -29.68 11.38 -6.84
C GLU A 254 -30.27 10.06 -7.33
N SER A 255 -29.56 9.38 -8.22
CA SER A 255 -29.90 8.04 -8.67
C SER A 255 -28.67 7.30 -9.20
N VAL A 256 -28.77 5.98 -9.31
CA VAL A 256 -27.74 5.15 -9.96
C VAL A 256 -27.48 5.62 -11.40
N ASN A 257 -28.51 6.03 -12.14
CA ASN A 257 -28.35 6.50 -13.52
C ASN A 257 -27.56 7.82 -13.60
N GLU A 258 -27.82 8.75 -12.69
CA GLU A 258 -27.09 10.02 -12.61
C GLU A 258 -25.62 9.75 -12.26
N CYS A 259 -25.36 8.88 -11.27
CA CYS A 259 -23.99 8.43 -10.99
C CYS A 259 -23.30 7.81 -12.21
N VAL A 260 -23.96 6.89 -12.93
CA VAL A 260 -23.35 6.22 -14.09
C VAL A 260 -23.01 7.24 -15.18
N GLN A 261 -23.90 8.19 -15.46
CA GLN A 261 -23.64 9.26 -16.42
C GLN A 261 -22.45 10.13 -15.98
N SER A 262 -22.45 10.56 -14.72
CA SER A 262 -21.39 11.39 -14.14
C SER A 262 -20.03 10.69 -14.16
N LEU A 263 -19.95 9.43 -13.75
CA LEU A 263 -18.69 8.66 -13.71
C LEU A 263 -18.22 8.19 -15.09
N SER A 264 -19.13 7.96 -16.04
CA SER A 264 -18.75 7.63 -17.43
C SER A 264 -18.09 8.81 -18.16
N ALA A 265 -18.29 10.03 -17.68
CA ALA A 265 -17.63 11.22 -18.21
C ALA A 265 -16.24 11.48 -17.60
N LYS A 266 -15.88 10.77 -16.52
CA LYS A 266 -14.56 10.87 -15.89
C LYS A 266 -13.57 9.89 -16.54
N THR A 267 -12.28 10.16 -16.36
CA THR A 267 -11.27 9.15 -16.70
C THR A 267 -11.45 7.93 -15.81
N TYR A 268 -11.31 6.73 -16.37
CA TYR A 268 -11.37 5.52 -15.53
C TYR A 268 -10.18 5.45 -14.58
N GLY A 269 -8.99 5.83 -15.07
CA GLY A 269 -7.75 5.81 -14.30
C GLY A 269 -7.09 4.44 -14.25
N ASN A 270 -6.06 4.32 -13.41
CA ASN A 270 -5.39 3.07 -13.07
C ASN A 270 -4.97 3.13 -11.60
N TYR A 271 -4.60 1.99 -11.02
CA TYR A 271 -4.26 1.96 -9.60
C TYR A 271 -2.88 2.54 -9.27
N ASP A 272 -2.07 2.92 -10.26
CA ASP A 272 -0.79 3.63 -10.04
C ASP A 272 -0.98 5.15 -9.89
N ALA A 273 -2.22 5.64 -10.04
CA ALA A 273 -2.64 7.03 -9.79
C ALA A 273 -4.00 7.03 -9.06
N ALA A 274 -4.07 6.26 -7.96
CA ALA A 274 -5.27 5.99 -7.19
C ALA A 274 -5.78 7.15 -6.31
N TRP A 275 -5.17 8.34 -6.42
CA TRP A 275 -5.59 9.59 -5.79
C TRP A 275 -6.33 10.56 -6.75
N GLY A 276 -6.27 10.33 -8.07
CA GLY A 276 -6.80 11.29 -9.07
C GLY A 276 -8.33 11.39 -9.11
N ASP A 277 -8.86 12.37 -9.85
CA ASP A 277 -10.30 12.50 -10.12
C ASP A 277 -10.79 11.46 -11.15
N ASN A 278 -10.72 10.20 -10.76
CA ASN A 278 -11.00 9.06 -11.62
C ASN A 278 -11.89 8.00 -10.92
N VAL A 279 -12.31 6.99 -11.69
CA VAL A 279 -13.18 5.92 -11.21
C VAL A 279 -12.42 4.95 -10.30
N VAL A 280 -11.13 4.72 -10.52
CA VAL A 280 -10.28 3.85 -9.68
C VAL A 280 -10.15 4.40 -8.26
N CYS A 281 -9.92 5.70 -8.06
CA CYS A 281 -9.92 6.30 -6.72
C CYS A 281 -11.27 6.08 -6.00
N ARG A 282 -12.38 6.26 -6.72
CA ARG A 282 -13.72 6.07 -6.17
C ARG A 282 -14.04 4.62 -5.84
N SER A 283 -13.50 3.66 -6.59
CA SER A 283 -13.67 2.23 -6.29
C SER A 283 -12.97 1.84 -4.98
N ILE A 284 -11.81 2.44 -4.68
CA ILE A 284 -11.11 2.28 -3.41
C ILE A 284 -11.94 2.87 -2.26
N HIS A 285 -12.43 4.10 -2.42
CA HIS A 285 -13.24 4.72 -1.37
C HIS A 285 -14.58 4.01 -1.15
N LEU A 286 -15.15 3.41 -2.19
CA LEU A 286 -16.33 2.55 -2.05
C LEU A 286 -16.07 1.35 -1.13
N VAL A 287 -14.89 0.73 -1.20
CA VAL A 287 -14.52 -0.36 -0.27
C VAL A 287 -14.56 0.17 1.17
N LEU A 288 -13.98 1.36 1.40
CA LEU A 288 -13.86 1.97 2.72
C LEU A 288 -15.19 2.49 3.30
N THR A 289 -16.23 2.70 2.48
CA THR A 289 -17.59 3.03 3.00
C THR A 289 -18.16 1.97 3.94
N GLN A 290 -17.62 0.75 3.97
CA GLN A 290 -18.02 -0.31 4.89
C GLN A 290 -17.56 -0.06 6.33
N VAL A 291 -16.56 0.80 6.53
CA VAL A 291 -15.93 1.06 7.83
C VAL A 291 -16.34 2.44 8.36
N ARG A 292 -16.07 3.51 7.60
CA ARG A 292 -16.46 4.90 7.94
C ARG A 292 -17.21 5.59 6.78
N PRO A 293 -18.50 5.29 6.57
CA PRO A 293 -19.26 5.86 5.45
C PRO A 293 -19.36 7.39 5.48
N ASP A 294 -19.38 8.01 6.66
CA ASP A 294 -19.39 9.47 6.84
C ASP A 294 -18.12 10.15 6.29
N ILE A 295 -16.98 9.46 6.34
CA ILE A 295 -15.72 9.94 5.79
C ILE A 295 -15.59 9.60 4.31
N HIS A 296 -15.91 8.36 3.90
CA HIS A 296 -15.58 7.90 2.56
C HIS A 296 -16.66 8.12 1.51
N CYS A 297 -17.93 8.26 1.90
CA CYS A 297 -18.99 8.54 0.93
C CYS A 297 -18.74 9.83 0.15
N PRO A 298 -18.38 10.98 0.77
CA PRO A 298 -17.99 12.18 0.03
C PRO A 298 -16.96 11.93 -1.08
N HIS A 299 -16.01 11.01 -0.86
CA HIS A 299 -14.95 10.72 -1.83
C HIS A 299 -15.43 9.92 -3.04
N VAL A 300 -16.51 9.14 -2.89
CA VAL A 300 -17.13 8.40 -4.00
C VAL A 300 -17.97 9.34 -4.89
N GLY A 301 -18.39 10.49 -4.36
CA GLY A 301 -19.30 11.43 -5.01
C GLY A 301 -18.72 12.22 -6.20
N PRO A 302 -19.51 13.13 -6.78
CA PRO A 302 -19.16 13.86 -8.00
C PRO A 302 -17.94 14.76 -7.83
N THR A 303 -17.79 15.38 -6.66
CA THR A 303 -16.67 16.28 -6.30
C THR A 303 -15.43 15.52 -5.85
N GLY A 304 -15.52 14.22 -5.59
CA GLY A 304 -14.44 13.43 -5.00
C GLY A 304 -14.11 13.78 -3.55
N GLY A 305 -14.91 14.64 -2.91
CA GLY A 305 -14.80 14.98 -1.49
C GLY A 305 -13.41 15.47 -1.04
N GLY A 306 -12.63 16.02 -1.96
CA GLY A 306 -11.24 16.45 -1.70
C GLY A 306 -10.20 15.32 -1.63
N LYS A 307 -10.60 14.05 -1.80
CA LYS A 307 -9.67 12.91 -1.89
C LYS A 307 -9.49 12.39 -3.32
N CYS A 308 -10.57 12.19 -4.07
CA CYS A 308 -10.48 11.82 -5.49
C CYS A 308 -10.48 13.06 -6.37
N ILE A 309 -9.38 13.79 -6.34
CA ILE A 309 -9.20 15.04 -7.08
C ILE A 309 -7.89 14.98 -7.88
N ASP A 310 -7.86 15.64 -9.04
CA ASP A 310 -6.62 15.79 -9.78
C ASP A 310 -5.70 16.78 -9.06
N VAL A 311 -4.47 16.35 -8.83
CA VAL A 311 -3.44 17.16 -8.17
C VAL A 311 -2.21 17.31 -9.05
N GLN A 312 -1.43 18.36 -8.80
CA GLN A 312 -0.22 18.61 -9.56
C GLN A 312 0.93 17.84 -8.98
N TYR A 313 1.59 17.01 -9.81
CA TYR A 313 2.71 16.16 -9.42
C TYR A 313 3.70 16.80 -8.43
N PRO A 314 4.35 17.95 -8.72
CA PRO A 314 5.34 18.50 -7.79
C PRO A 314 4.74 19.02 -6.48
N THR A 315 3.45 19.37 -6.46
CA THR A 315 2.80 19.89 -5.25
C THR A 315 2.54 18.76 -4.27
N ASP A 316 2.06 17.64 -4.77
CA ASP A 316 1.57 16.56 -3.92
C ASP A 316 2.65 15.53 -3.60
N TYR A 317 3.51 15.23 -4.57
CA TYR A 317 4.63 14.30 -4.35
C TYR A 317 5.71 14.87 -3.41
N PHE A 318 5.76 16.19 -3.27
CA PHE A 318 6.69 16.89 -2.38
C PHE A 318 5.94 17.67 -1.29
N SER A 319 4.73 17.22 -0.91
CA SER A 319 3.86 17.87 0.09
C SER A 319 4.30 17.64 1.55
N ASP A 320 5.55 17.23 1.76
CA ASP A 320 6.10 16.87 3.08
C ASP A 320 5.90 17.97 4.14
N GLU A 321 6.04 19.24 3.77
CA GLU A 321 5.84 20.35 4.70
C GLU A 321 4.38 20.47 5.14
N SER A 322 3.43 20.34 4.20
CA SER A 322 2.00 20.37 4.53
C SER A 322 1.53 19.10 5.25
N LEU A 323 2.12 17.95 4.93
CA LEU A 323 1.71 16.65 5.47
C LEU A 323 2.35 16.38 6.83
N TYR A 324 3.68 16.46 6.90
CA TYR A 324 4.47 16.10 8.07
C TYR A 324 4.80 17.30 8.97
N GLY A 325 4.60 18.53 8.51
CA GLY A 325 5.02 19.73 9.24
C GLY A 325 6.54 19.90 9.30
N GLU A 326 7.28 19.24 8.42
CA GLU A 326 8.76 19.25 8.36
C GLU A 326 9.20 19.58 6.91
N PRO A 327 10.35 20.26 6.70
CA PRO A 327 10.79 20.60 5.35
C PRO A 327 10.95 19.36 4.47
N ALA A 328 10.70 19.51 3.16
CA ALA A 328 10.78 18.41 2.21
C ALA A 328 12.09 17.62 2.29
N GLY A 329 11.97 16.30 2.38
CA GLY A 329 13.11 15.39 2.50
C GLY A 329 13.78 15.33 3.89
N GLN A 330 13.28 16.05 4.90
CA GLN A 330 13.84 16.03 6.26
C GLN A 330 13.11 15.07 7.22
N THR A 331 11.91 14.62 6.88
CA THR A 331 11.04 13.86 7.79
C THR A 331 11.68 12.59 8.33
N PHE A 332 12.31 11.80 7.44
CA PHE A 332 12.88 10.50 7.74
C PHE A 332 14.42 10.53 7.75
N MET A 333 14.99 11.66 8.17
CA MET A 333 16.43 11.80 8.37
C MET A 333 16.79 11.53 9.83
N CYS A 334 17.90 10.83 10.04
CA CYS A 334 18.46 10.73 11.38
C CYS A 334 19.11 12.05 11.80
N PRO A 335 19.00 12.44 13.08
CA PRO A 335 19.73 13.59 13.60
C PRO A 335 21.23 13.42 13.34
N SER A 336 21.86 14.50 12.83
CA SER A 336 23.30 14.58 12.59
C SER A 336 24.11 14.76 13.87
#